data_AF-A0A1C5CUE3-F1
#
_entry.id   AF-A0A1C5CUE3-F1
#
_cell.length_a   1.000
_cell.length_b   1.000
_cell.length_c   1.000
_cell.angle_alpha   90.00
_cell.angle_beta   90.00
_cell.angle_gamma   90.00
#
_symmetry.space_group_name_H-M   'P 1'
#
loop_
_entity.id
_entity.type
_entity.pdbx_description
1 polymer ?
#
loop_
_entity_poly.entity_id
_entity_poly.type
_entity_poly.pdbx_seq_one_letter_code
_entity_poly.pdbx_strand_id
1 'polypeptide(L)'
;MPGIDACLQEAMSLPGARGAAIVDWTSGLALGTAGESPGGDHEATAAETAELARAAAEYTAFAPTATTAAAGRSLSGSGSGSGSVPASGPGSADGADTDTDDQDKGPPVEDLIVTSRTGYHILSFVETTFDSSVFLYLWLDRDTGNLALARLRLGQLAERLVLG
;
A
#
# COMPACT_ATOMS: atom_id res chain seq x y z
N MET A 1 17.29 -1.99 -14.58
CA MET A 1 16.35 -2.67 -13.67
C MET A 1 16.76 -4.11 -13.46
N PRO A 2 16.86 -4.61 -12.22
CA PRO A 2 16.73 -6.03 -12.00
C PRO A 2 15.30 -6.44 -12.39
N GLY A 3 15.16 -7.48 -13.25
CA GLY A 3 13.85 -8.02 -13.59
C GLY A 3 13.20 -8.74 -12.39
N ILE A 4 11.92 -9.13 -12.56
CA ILE A 4 11.14 -9.90 -11.58
C ILE A 4 11.96 -11.06 -10.99
N ASP A 5 12.59 -11.87 -11.84
CA ASP A 5 13.39 -13.03 -11.43
C ASP A 5 14.56 -12.66 -10.51
N ALA A 6 15.27 -11.56 -10.81
CA ALA A 6 16.40 -11.11 -10.00
C ALA A 6 15.95 -10.61 -8.63
N CYS A 7 14.80 -9.93 -8.57
CA CYS A 7 14.19 -9.51 -7.31
C CYS A 7 13.80 -10.70 -6.44
N LEU A 8 13.13 -11.70 -7.03
CA LEU A 8 12.71 -12.91 -6.34
C LEU A 8 13.90 -13.74 -5.85
N GLN A 9 14.95 -13.84 -6.66
CA GLN A 9 16.18 -14.54 -6.28
C GLN A 9 16.88 -13.86 -5.08
N GLU A 10 16.87 -12.52 -5.04
CA GLU A 10 17.41 -11.77 -3.90
C GLU A 10 16.55 -11.95 -2.65
N ALA A 11 15.22 -11.94 -2.77
CA ALA A 11 14.32 -12.25 -1.66
C ALA A 11 14.55 -13.67 -1.11
N MET A 12 14.74 -14.66 -1.99
CA MET A 12 15.04 -16.04 -1.61
C MET A 12 16.41 -16.24 -0.97
N SER A 13 17.32 -15.25 -1.07
CA SER A 13 18.61 -15.29 -0.38
C SER A 13 18.52 -14.94 1.11
N LEU A 14 17.35 -14.46 1.57
CA LEU A 14 17.14 -14.12 2.98
C LEU A 14 17.17 -15.38 3.86
N PRO A 15 17.78 -15.31 5.07
CA PRO A 15 17.79 -16.43 6.00
C PRO A 15 16.36 -16.87 6.33
N GLY A 16 16.08 -18.16 6.13
CA GLY A 16 14.76 -18.75 6.38
C GLY A 16 13.72 -18.45 5.29
N ALA A 17 14.08 -17.87 4.15
CA ALA A 17 13.14 -17.70 3.04
C ALA A 17 12.68 -19.06 2.49
N ARG A 18 11.36 -19.26 2.44
CA ARG A 18 10.74 -20.49 1.93
C ARG A 18 10.17 -20.30 0.54
N GLY A 19 9.53 -19.15 0.33
CA GLY A 19 8.94 -18.79 -0.95
C GLY A 19 8.76 -17.29 -1.07
N ALA A 20 8.75 -16.80 -2.30
CA ALA A 20 8.49 -15.39 -2.61
C ALA A 20 7.64 -15.29 -3.88
N ALA A 21 6.83 -14.24 -3.97
CA ALA A 21 6.05 -13.95 -5.18
C ALA A 21 5.90 -12.44 -5.38
N ILE A 22 5.76 -12.03 -6.64
CA ILE A 22 5.25 -10.69 -6.97
C ILE A 22 3.83 -10.89 -7.47
N VAL A 23 2.87 -10.19 -6.87
CA VAL A 23 1.43 -10.41 -7.09
C VAL A 23 0.77 -9.07 -7.39
N ASP A 24 -0.11 -9.05 -8.40
CA ASP A 24 -1.06 -7.96 -8.61
C ASP A 24 -2.26 -8.15 -7.67
N TRP A 25 -2.43 -7.25 -6.70
CA TRP A 25 -3.48 -7.38 -5.68
C TRP A 25 -4.88 -7.01 -6.18
N THR A 26 -4.98 -6.40 -7.36
CA THR A 26 -6.27 -6.13 -8.02
C THR A 26 -6.83 -7.37 -8.69
N SER A 27 -5.98 -8.10 -9.41
CA SER A 27 -6.38 -9.30 -10.18
C SER A 27 -6.18 -10.61 -9.42
N GLY A 28 -5.32 -10.62 -8.39
CA GLY A 28 -4.89 -11.84 -7.68
C GLY A 28 -3.86 -12.67 -8.44
N LEU A 29 -3.30 -12.15 -9.54
CA LEU A 29 -2.37 -12.89 -10.38
C LEU A 29 -0.94 -12.80 -9.86
N ALA A 30 -0.28 -13.95 -9.77
CA ALA A 30 1.17 -14.02 -9.57
C ALA A 30 1.91 -13.63 -10.86
N LEU A 31 2.66 -12.53 -10.82
CA LEU A 31 3.52 -12.08 -11.93
C LEU A 31 4.85 -12.84 -11.96
N GLY A 32 5.26 -13.39 -10.82
CA GLY A 32 6.42 -14.26 -10.70
C GLY A 32 6.47 -14.92 -9.32
N THR A 33 7.05 -16.11 -9.25
CA THR A 33 7.14 -16.91 -8.03
C THR A 33 8.51 -17.57 -7.92
N ALA A 34 8.96 -17.80 -6.69
CA ALA A 34 10.19 -18.53 -6.39
C ALA A 34 10.02 -19.34 -5.10
N GLY A 35 10.67 -20.50 -5.04
CA GLY A 35 10.62 -21.39 -3.88
C GLY A 35 9.28 -22.12 -3.71
N GLU A 36 8.94 -22.43 -2.47
CA GLU A 36 7.74 -23.14 -2.07
C GLU A 36 6.52 -22.20 -1.97
N SER A 37 5.32 -22.76 -2.09
CA SER A 37 4.08 -22.07 -1.73
C SER A 37 3.47 -22.72 -0.49
N PRO A 38 2.88 -21.95 0.44
CA PRO A 38 1.95 -22.51 1.42
C PRO A 38 0.89 -23.37 0.72
N GLY A 39 0.72 -24.60 1.18
CA GLY A 39 -0.24 -25.54 0.56
C GLY A 39 0.17 -26.10 -0.81
N GLY A 40 1.31 -25.67 -1.37
CA GLY A 40 1.86 -26.20 -2.63
C GLY A 40 1.26 -25.58 -3.90
N ASP A 41 0.40 -24.58 -3.77
CA ASP A 41 -0.22 -23.88 -4.91
C ASP A 41 0.09 -22.38 -4.82
N HIS A 42 0.86 -21.89 -5.79
CA HIS A 42 1.27 -20.50 -5.86
C HIS A 42 0.13 -19.58 -6.33
N GLU A 43 -0.74 -20.06 -7.22
CA GLU A 43 -1.86 -19.26 -7.75
C GLU A 43 -2.90 -19.05 -6.65
N ALA A 44 -3.23 -20.11 -5.90
CA ALA A 44 -4.13 -20.02 -4.75
C ALA A 44 -3.57 -19.07 -3.68
N THR A 45 -2.28 -19.18 -3.35
CA THR A 45 -1.64 -18.29 -2.36
C THR A 45 -1.64 -16.83 -2.84
N ALA A 46 -1.38 -16.57 -4.11
CA ALA A 46 -1.41 -15.24 -4.68
C ALA A 46 -2.82 -14.62 -4.58
N ALA A 47 -3.85 -15.37 -4.96
CA ALA A 47 -5.23 -14.91 -4.85
C ALA A 47 -5.63 -14.61 -3.39
N GLU A 48 -5.31 -15.50 -2.45
CA GLU A 48 -5.64 -15.31 -1.02
C GLU A 48 -4.90 -14.12 -0.41
N THR A 49 -3.61 -13.97 -0.72
CA THR A 49 -2.81 -12.84 -0.21
C THR A 49 -3.21 -11.51 -0.85
N ALA A 50 -3.67 -11.51 -2.10
CA ALA A 50 -4.25 -10.35 -2.77
C ALA A 50 -5.54 -9.86 -2.10
N GLU A 51 -6.43 -10.77 -1.68
CA GLU A 51 -7.63 -10.41 -0.90
C GLU A 51 -7.25 -9.68 0.40
N LEU A 52 -6.23 -10.18 1.11
CA LEU A 52 -5.74 -9.57 2.34
C LEU A 52 -5.13 -8.19 2.08
N ALA A 53 -4.30 -8.06 1.04
CA ALA A 53 -3.69 -6.80 0.64
C ALA A 53 -4.76 -5.75 0.29
N ARG A 54 -5.77 -6.14 -0.49
CA ARG A 54 -6.87 -5.25 -0.85
C ARG A 54 -7.66 -4.79 0.37
N ALA A 55 -8.03 -5.72 1.26
CA ALA A 55 -8.74 -5.36 2.49
C ALA A 55 -7.95 -4.33 3.31
N ALA A 56 -6.64 -4.50 3.44
CA ALA A 56 -5.78 -3.55 4.15
C ALA A 56 -5.67 -2.20 3.44
N ALA A 57 -5.61 -2.18 2.10
CA ALA A 57 -5.57 -0.94 1.33
C ALA A 57 -6.89 -0.14 1.42
N GLU A 58 -8.04 -0.82 1.55
CA GLU A 58 -9.36 -0.17 1.55
C GLU A 58 -9.83 0.26 2.96
N TYR A 59 -9.24 -0.29 4.03
CA TYR A 59 -9.67 0.01 5.39
C TYR A 59 -9.18 1.38 5.87
N THR A 60 -10.15 2.25 6.19
CA THR A 60 -9.90 3.60 6.72
C THR A 60 -9.22 3.62 8.09
N ALA A 61 -9.22 2.49 8.81
CA ALA A 61 -8.50 2.34 10.08
C ALA A 61 -6.99 2.53 9.92
N PHE A 62 -6.45 2.31 8.72
CA PHE A 62 -5.03 2.48 8.41
C PHE A 62 -4.74 3.78 7.66
N ALA A 63 -5.78 4.48 7.17
CA ALA A 63 -5.61 5.74 6.46
C ALA A 63 -4.93 6.78 7.36
N PRO A 64 -4.06 7.64 6.80
CA PRO A 64 -3.46 8.73 7.54
C PRO A 64 -4.58 9.57 8.15
N THR A 65 -4.51 9.78 9.47
CA THR A 65 -5.49 10.64 10.13
C THR A 65 -5.27 12.04 9.58
N ALA A 66 -6.22 12.55 8.79
CA ALA A 66 -6.21 13.94 8.36
C ALA A 66 -6.00 14.81 9.60
N THR A 67 -4.82 15.43 9.69
CA THR A 67 -4.52 16.36 10.79
C THR A 67 -5.65 17.37 10.80
N THR A 68 -6.37 17.47 11.91
CA THR A 68 -7.42 18.48 12.11
C THR A 68 -6.78 19.86 12.22
N ALA A 69 -6.26 20.37 11.09
CA ALA A 69 -5.84 21.75 10.90
C ALA A 69 -7.08 22.62 10.62
N ALA A 70 -8.04 22.59 11.54
CA ALA A 70 -9.21 23.48 11.50
C ALA A 70 -9.69 23.92 12.90
N ALA A 71 -8.96 23.62 13.97
CA ALA A 71 -9.21 24.16 15.30
C ALA A 71 -8.45 25.49 15.49
N GLY A 72 -8.85 26.54 14.76
CA GLY A 72 -8.15 27.82 14.82
C GLY A 72 -8.85 29.05 14.23
N ARG A 73 -10.10 28.94 13.74
CA ARG A 73 -10.88 30.14 13.42
C ARG A 73 -11.60 30.64 14.66
N SER A 74 -10.83 31.44 15.41
CA SER A 74 -11.28 32.26 16.53
C SER A 74 -12.62 32.95 16.23
N LEU A 75 -13.52 32.81 17.19
CA LEU A 75 -14.77 33.54 17.33
C LEU A 75 -14.52 35.06 17.22
N SER A 76 -15.16 35.73 16.26
CA SER A 76 -15.46 37.16 16.36
C SER A 76 -16.97 37.35 16.30
N GLY A 77 -17.57 37.59 17.47
CA GLY A 77 -18.95 38.02 17.56
C GLY A 77 -19.11 39.51 17.31
N SER A 78 -20.34 39.88 16.96
CA SER A 78 -21.00 41.20 17.03
C SER A 78 -21.27 41.89 15.70
N GLY A 79 -22.55 41.86 15.29
CA GLY A 79 -23.11 42.77 14.29
C GLY A 79 -24.55 42.40 13.92
N SER A 80 -25.53 42.94 14.65
CA SER A 80 -26.96 42.91 14.26
C SER A 80 -27.20 43.69 12.97
N GLY A 81 -28.01 43.16 12.05
CA GLY A 81 -28.47 43.87 10.86
C GLY A 81 -29.53 43.10 10.10
N SER A 82 -30.77 43.58 10.20
CA SER A 82 -31.96 43.10 9.48
C SER A 82 -31.91 43.45 7.99
N GLY A 83 -32.40 42.56 7.12
CA GLY A 83 -33.04 42.98 5.87
C GLY A 83 -32.56 42.36 4.56
N SER A 84 -33.52 41.71 3.89
CA SER A 84 -33.70 41.60 2.42
C SER A 84 -32.76 40.71 1.59
N VAL A 85 -33.38 39.66 1.04
CA VAL A 85 -32.93 38.84 -0.10
C VAL A 85 -33.06 39.67 -1.39
N PRO A 86 -32.13 39.51 -2.35
CA PRO A 86 -32.60 39.37 -3.73
C PRO A 86 -31.92 38.25 -4.52
N ALA A 87 -32.78 37.58 -5.29
CA ALA A 87 -32.65 37.02 -6.63
C ALA A 87 -31.29 36.55 -7.17
N SER A 88 -31.33 35.29 -7.61
CA SER A 88 -30.38 34.55 -8.43
C SER A 88 -29.97 35.27 -9.73
N GLY A 89 -28.68 35.23 -10.03
CA GLY A 89 -28.13 35.32 -11.38
C GLY A 89 -27.08 34.21 -11.55
N PRO A 90 -26.99 33.52 -12.70
CA PRO A 90 -25.94 32.54 -12.92
C PRO A 90 -24.73 33.25 -13.53
N GLY A 91 -23.61 33.27 -12.81
CA GLY A 91 -22.36 33.80 -13.33
C GLY A 91 -21.23 33.74 -12.32
N SER A 92 -20.44 32.67 -12.36
CA SER A 92 -19.12 32.58 -11.72
C SER A 92 -18.45 31.28 -12.19
N ALA A 93 -17.36 31.40 -12.95
CA ALA A 93 -15.97 31.36 -12.45
C ALA A 93 -15.48 29.90 -12.50
N ASP A 94 -14.75 29.50 -13.54
CA ASP A 94 -13.32 29.76 -13.75
C ASP A 94 -12.49 29.52 -12.48
N GLY A 95 -11.69 28.45 -12.51
CA GLY A 95 -10.52 28.23 -11.68
C GLY A 95 -10.76 27.84 -10.22
N ALA A 96 -10.85 26.53 -9.96
CA ALA A 96 -10.37 25.96 -8.71
C ALA A 96 -9.81 24.56 -9.00
N ASP A 97 -8.66 24.54 -9.68
CA ASP A 97 -7.74 23.41 -9.61
C ASP A 97 -7.29 23.33 -8.14
N THR A 98 -8.04 22.59 -7.32
CA THR A 98 -7.54 22.12 -6.04
C THR A 98 -6.49 21.06 -6.35
N ASP A 99 -5.26 21.53 -6.56
CA ASP A 99 -4.01 20.79 -6.38
C ASP A 99 -3.98 20.24 -4.94
N THR A 100 -4.77 19.20 -4.71
CA THR A 100 -4.70 18.41 -3.48
C THR A 100 -3.56 17.45 -3.73
N ASP A 101 -2.45 17.69 -3.03
CA ASP A 101 -1.18 16.95 -3.08
C ASP A 101 -1.32 15.51 -3.61
N ASP A 102 -0.83 15.29 -4.83
CA ASP A 102 -0.75 13.98 -5.52
C ASP A 102 0.20 12.98 -4.79
N GLN A 103 0.71 13.33 -3.60
CA GLN A 103 1.59 12.51 -2.76
C GLN A 103 0.85 11.46 -1.92
N ASP A 104 -0.48 11.46 -1.92
CA ASP A 104 -1.33 10.57 -1.08
C ASP A 104 -2.05 9.47 -1.91
N LYS A 105 -1.51 9.11 -3.08
CA LYS A 105 -2.13 8.14 -4.02
C LYS A 105 -1.81 6.66 -3.76
N GLY A 106 -0.88 6.37 -2.85
CA GLY A 106 -0.52 4.99 -2.47
C GLY A 106 -1.54 4.36 -1.52
N PRO A 107 -1.57 3.01 -1.40
CA PRO A 107 -2.31 2.38 -0.32
C PRO A 107 -1.78 2.89 1.03
N PRO A 108 -2.64 3.09 2.04
CA PRO A 108 -2.24 3.66 3.33
C PRO A 108 -1.32 2.75 4.16
N VAL A 109 -1.03 1.54 3.67
CA VAL A 109 -0.24 0.51 4.34
C VAL A 109 1.02 0.25 3.53
N GLU A 110 2.18 0.36 4.16
CA GLU A 110 3.48 0.07 3.53
C GLU A 110 3.77 -1.44 3.46
N ASP A 111 3.58 -2.15 4.59
CA ASP A 111 3.73 -3.59 4.68
C ASP A 111 2.72 -4.26 5.64
N LEU A 112 2.43 -5.53 5.38
CA LEU A 112 1.66 -6.41 6.28
C LEU A 112 2.54 -7.57 6.71
N ILE A 113 2.38 -7.98 7.97
CA ILE A 113 3.01 -9.19 8.50
C ILE A 113 1.94 -10.06 9.13
N VAL A 114 1.73 -11.25 8.59
CA VAL A 114 0.92 -12.29 9.23
C VAL A 114 1.85 -13.30 9.88
N THR A 115 1.75 -13.42 11.20
CA THR A 115 2.49 -14.44 11.95
C THR A 115 1.63 -15.69 12.09
N SER A 116 2.13 -16.81 11.55
CA SER A 116 1.54 -18.13 11.75
C SER A 116 2.35 -18.94 12.76
N ARG A 117 1.92 -20.18 13.04
CA ARG A 117 2.67 -21.07 13.94
C ARG A 117 4.03 -21.46 13.37
N THR A 118 4.15 -21.48 12.04
CA THR A 118 5.30 -22.06 11.32
C THR A 118 6.12 -21.01 10.56
N GLY A 119 5.64 -19.78 10.44
CA GLY A 119 6.35 -18.76 9.70
C GLY A 119 5.76 -17.35 9.81
N TYR A 120 6.40 -16.44 9.09
CA TYR A 120 5.93 -15.09 8.84
C TYR A 120 5.59 -14.95 7.37
N HIS A 121 4.48 -14.31 7.07
CA HIS A 121 4.06 -13.94 5.73
C HIS A 121 4.15 -12.42 5.66
N ILE A 122 5.01 -11.91 4.77
CA ILE A 122 5.26 -10.47 4.62
C ILE A 122 4.75 -10.05 3.25
N LEU A 123 3.92 -9.01 3.21
CA LEU A 123 3.45 -8.39 1.98
C LEU A 123 3.95 -6.94 2.00
N SER A 124 4.75 -6.54 1.01
CA SER A 124 5.25 -5.17 0.89
C SER A 124 4.70 -4.55 -0.38
N PHE A 125 3.93 -3.48 -0.25
CA PHE A 125 3.36 -2.79 -1.41
C PHE A 125 4.46 -2.13 -2.23
N VAL A 126 4.28 -2.10 -3.55
CA VAL A 126 5.20 -1.46 -4.48
C VAL A 126 4.52 -0.20 -5.01
N GLU A 127 4.99 0.96 -4.57
CA GLU A 127 4.44 2.25 -5.00
C GLU A 127 4.99 2.65 -6.36
N THR A 128 4.25 2.42 -7.44
CA THR A 128 4.73 2.85 -8.78
C THR A 128 4.10 4.17 -9.22
N THR A 129 4.80 4.89 -10.09
CA THR A 129 4.30 6.10 -10.76
C THR A 129 3.15 5.85 -11.74
N PHE A 130 2.83 4.59 -12.07
CA PHE A 130 1.84 4.21 -13.08
C PHE A 130 0.59 3.52 -12.50
N ASP A 131 0.23 3.79 -11.25
CA ASP A 131 -0.89 3.14 -10.53
C ASP A 131 -0.78 1.60 -10.47
N SER A 132 0.43 1.05 -10.62
CA SER A 132 0.64 -0.40 -10.59
C SER A 132 0.31 -0.94 -9.20
N SER A 133 -0.62 -1.87 -9.18
CA SER A 133 -1.20 -2.44 -7.97
C SER A 133 -0.53 -3.77 -7.64
N VAL A 134 0.78 -3.74 -7.37
CA VAL A 134 1.55 -4.96 -7.07
C VAL A 134 2.14 -4.93 -5.67
N PHE A 135 2.34 -6.11 -5.08
CA PHE A 135 3.09 -6.28 -3.84
C PHE A 135 4.10 -7.42 -3.96
N LEU A 136 5.18 -7.32 -3.19
CA LEU A 136 6.15 -8.38 -2.98
C LEU A 136 5.72 -9.20 -1.76
N TYR A 137 5.54 -10.49 -1.97
CA TYR A 137 5.23 -11.48 -0.95
C TYR A 137 6.48 -12.27 -0.57
N LEU A 138 6.70 -12.49 0.73
CA LEU A 138 7.70 -13.42 1.26
C LEU A 138 7.09 -14.31 2.35
N TRP A 139 7.27 -15.61 2.20
CA TRP A 139 7.07 -16.60 3.25
C TRP A 139 8.40 -16.95 3.91
N LEU A 140 8.49 -16.65 5.20
CA LEU A 140 9.69 -16.80 6.02
C LEU A 140 9.46 -17.87 7.09
N ASP A 141 10.37 -18.81 7.22
CA ASP A 141 10.39 -19.80 8.30
C ASP A 141 10.55 -19.12 9.66
N ARG A 142 9.85 -19.62 10.68
CA ARG A 142 9.82 -18.97 11.99
C ARG A 142 11.08 -19.21 12.82
N ASP A 143 11.70 -20.37 12.66
CA ASP A 143 12.79 -20.83 13.50
C ASP A 143 14.15 -20.38 12.95
N THR A 144 14.25 -20.30 11.61
CA THR A 144 15.47 -19.93 10.90
C THR A 144 15.42 -18.52 10.30
N GLY A 145 14.25 -17.91 10.26
CA GLY A 145 14.01 -16.60 9.65
C GLY A 145 14.52 -15.42 10.48
N ASN A 146 15.09 -14.43 9.79
CA ASN A 146 15.37 -13.11 10.37
C ASN A 146 14.32 -12.09 9.90
N LEU A 147 13.21 -11.97 10.64
CA LEU A 147 12.09 -11.09 10.28
C LEU A 147 12.52 -9.62 10.12
N ALA A 148 13.38 -9.12 11.02
CA ALA A 148 13.83 -7.73 10.97
C ALA A 148 14.62 -7.43 9.69
N LEU A 149 15.55 -8.33 9.33
CA LEU A 149 16.30 -8.21 8.08
C LEU A 149 15.37 -8.39 6.87
N ALA A 150 14.44 -9.33 6.94
CA ALA A 150 13.50 -9.58 5.85
C ALA A 150 12.67 -8.35 5.53
N ARG A 151 12.08 -7.68 6.52
CA ARG A 151 11.33 -6.41 6.30
C ARG A 151 12.19 -5.33 5.67
N LEU A 152 13.38 -5.08 6.22
CA LEU A 152 14.29 -4.06 5.69
C LEU A 152 14.65 -4.33 4.23
N ARG A 153 14.97 -5.59 3.90
CA ARG A 153 15.34 -5.97 2.55
C ARG A 153 14.16 -5.94 1.61
N LEU A 154 12.98 -6.42 2.02
CA LEU A 154 11.77 -6.36 1.19
C LEU A 154 11.38 -4.93 0.84
N GLY A 155 11.47 -3.98 1.78
CA GLY A 155 11.26 -2.56 1.49
C GLY A 155 12.21 -2.04 0.41
N GLN A 156 13.52 -2.32 0.55
CA GLN A 156 14.53 -1.96 -0.47
C GLN A 156 14.26 -2.62 -1.83
N LEU A 157 13.82 -3.89 -1.84
CA LEU A 157 13.46 -4.60 -3.06
C LEU A 157 12.26 -3.94 -3.75
N ALA A 158 11.22 -3.61 -2.98
CA ALA A 158 10.01 -2.95 -3.46
C ALA A 158 10.34 -1.58 -4.10
N GLU A 159 11.11 -0.73 -3.43
CA GLU A 159 11.53 0.58 -3.97
C GLU A 159 12.30 0.45 -5.30
N ARG A 160 13.13 -0.58 -5.47
CA ARG A 160 13.89 -0.78 -6.72
C ARG A 160 13.02 -1.25 -7.89
N LEU A 161 11.86 -1.86 -7.63
CA LEU A 161 10.89 -2.21 -8.66
C LEU A 161 10.20 -0.96 -9.25
N VAL A 162 10.17 0.13 -8.48
CA VAL A 162 9.55 1.42 -8.85
C VAL A 162 10.44 2.28 -9.75
N LEU A 163 11.76 2.28 -9.50
CA LEU A 163 12.73 3.17 -10.17
C LEU A 163 13.12 2.71 -11.60
N GLY A 164 12.15 2.20 -12.35
CA GLY A 164 12.30 1.61 -13.69
C GLY A 164 11.72 2.43 -14.82
#